data_AF-A0A2D9ILN9-F1
#
_entry.id   AF-A0A2D9ILN9-F1
#
_cell.length_a   1.000
_cell.length_b   1.000
_cell.length_c   1.000
_cell.angle_alpha   90.00
_cell.angle_beta   90.00
_cell.angle_gamma   90.00
#
_symmetry.space_group_name_H-M   'P 1'
#
loop_
_entity.id
_entity.type
_entity.pdbx_description
1 polymer ?
#
loop_
_entity_poly.entity_id
_entity_poly.type
_entity_poly.pdbx_seq_one_letter_code
_entity_poly.pdbx_strand_id
1 'polypeptide(L)'
;MAQKISREKYASIFGPTTGDRVRLADTELIAEVEHDYTVYGEEVKFGGGKVIRDGMGQSQVTRAGGAVDLVVTNALVIDYLGIYKADIGVKDGKIHAIGKAGNPDIQSGVNIIIGPATEVIAGEGKILTAGGMDAHIHFICPQQIEDALHSGLTTMLGGGTGPAHGTLATTCTPGPWNIGKMLQSADAFPMNLSFAGKGNASLPEALREQVR
;
A
#
# COMPACT_ATOMS: atom_id res chain seq x y z
N MET A 1 -25.72 -28.93 -4.28
CA MET A 1 -24.91 -29.72 -3.33
C MET A 1 -23.72 -28.88 -2.90
N ALA A 2 -23.37 -28.87 -1.62
CA ALA A 2 -22.15 -28.21 -1.15
C ALA A 2 -20.91 -28.97 -1.66
N GLN A 3 -19.96 -28.26 -2.25
CA GLN A 3 -18.66 -28.81 -2.67
C GLN A 3 -17.59 -28.39 -1.66
N LYS A 4 -16.65 -29.30 -1.36
CA LYS A 4 -15.52 -29.00 -0.48
C LYS A 4 -14.23 -28.99 -1.28
N ILE A 5 -13.33 -28.10 -0.91
CA ILE A 5 -11.97 -28.00 -1.45
C ILE A 5 -10.98 -28.23 -0.29
N SER A 6 -9.86 -28.90 -0.55
CA SER A 6 -8.79 -29.03 0.45
C SER A 6 -8.12 -27.68 0.69
N ARG A 7 -7.60 -27.44 1.90
CA ARG A 7 -6.90 -26.18 2.23
C ARG A 7 -5.71 -25.90 1.32
N GLU A 8 -4.91 -26.92 1.01
CA GLU A 8 -3.79 -26.80 0.07
C GLU A 8 -4.24 -26.32 -1.32
N LYS A 9 -5.34 -26.90 -1.84
CA LYS A 9 -5.88 -26.50 -3.13
C LYS A 9 -6.51 -25.11 -3.07
N TYR A 10 -7.15 -24.75 -1.97
CA TYR A 10 -7.67 -23.39 -1.75
C TYR A 10 -6.53 -22.37 -1.76
N ALA A 11 -5.50 -22.61 -0.95
CA ALA A 11 -4.35 -21.72 -0.81
C ALA A 11 -3.58 -21.52 -2.12
N SER A 12 -3.47 -22.55 -2.97
CA SER A 12 -2.83 -22.42 -4.29
C SER A 12 -3.65 -21.60 -5.31
N ILE A 13 -4.97 -21.43 -5.10
CA ILE A 13 -5.84 -20.68 -6.02
C ILE A 13 -6.07 -19.24 -5.54
N PHE A 14 -6.32 -19.07 -4.24
CA PHE A 14 -6.76 -17.82 -3.63
C PHE A 14 -5.80 -17.27 -2.57
N GLY A 15 -4.71 -17.97 -2.26
CA GLY A 15 -3.87 -17.67 -1.10
C GLY A 15 -4.44 -18.23 0.22
N PRO A 16 -3.68 -18.17 1.31
CA PRO A 16 -4.06 -18.74 2.60
C PRO A 16 -5.35 -18.10 3.16
N THR A 17 -6.01 -18.81 4.07
CA THR A 17 -7.19 -18.35 4.82
C THR A 17 -7.03 -18.61 6.31
N THR A 18 -8.00 -18.22 7.15
CA THR A 18 -7.94 -18.26 8.61
C THR A 18 -7.34 -19.56 9.16
N GLY A 19 -6.30 -19.44 10.00
CA GLY A 19 -5.54 -20.54 10.61
C GLY A 19 -4.43 -21.14 9.74
N ASP A 20 -4.36 -20.81 8.45
CA ASP A 20 -3.20 -21.15 7.62
C ASP A 20 -1.99 -20.31 8.04
N ARG A 21 -0.80 -20.84 7.78
CA ARG A 21 0.46 -20.23 8.18
C ARG A 21 1.40 -20.04 6.98
N VAL A 22 2.11 -18.93 6.97
CA VAL A 22 3.09 -18.58 5.92
C VAL A 22 4.41 -18.22 6.58
N ARG A 23 5.50 -18.82 6.09
CA ARG A 23 6.85 -18.44 6.49
C ARG A 23 7.24 -17.14 5.79
N LEU A 24 7.82 -16.20 6.54
CA LEU A 24 8.30 -14.95 5.96
C LEU A 24 9.68 -15.16 5.35
N ALA A 25 9.73 -15.22 4.02
CA ALA A 25 10.94 -15.51 3.24
C ALA A 25 11.66 -16.78 3.75
N ASP A 26 12.97 -16.70 3.97
CA ASP A 26 13.84 -17.75 4.50
C ASP A 26 14.07 -17.62 6.02
N THR A 27 13.27 -16.81 6.71
CA THR A 27 13.36 -16.63 8.17
C THR A 27 12.64 -17.75 8.94
N GLU A 28 12.82 -17.80 10.26
CA GLU A 28 12.03 -18.65 11.17
C GLU A 28 10.72 -18.00 11.65
N LEU A 29 10.34 -16.84 11.08
CA LEU A 29 9.09 -16.17 11.40
C LEU A 29 7.94 -16.79 10.61
N ILE A 30 6.86 -17.11 11.32
CA ILE A 30 5.65 -17.71 10.75
C ILE A 30 4.46 -16.81 11.08
N ALA A 31 3.82 -16.28 10.05
CA ALA A 31 2.59 -15.49 10.14
C ALA A 31 1.38 -16.43 10.03
N GLU A 32 0.45 -16.36 10.99
CA GLU A 32 -0.83 -17.07 10.93
C GLU A 32 -1.94 -16.11 10.49
N VAL A 33 -2.82 -16.54 9.59
CA VAL A 33 -3.98 -15.73 9.18
C VAL A 33 -5.02 -15.72 10.30
N GLU A 34 -5.23 -14.57 10.93
CA GLU A 34 -6.10 -14.39 12.10
C GLU A 34 -7.58 -14.32 11.69
N HIS A 35 -7.85 -13.71 10.52
CA HIS A 35 -9.20 -13.52 9.99
C HIS A 35 -9.20 -13.48 8.46
N ASP A 36 -10.32 -13.85 7.84
CA ASP A 36 -10.56 -13.76 6.40
C ASP A 36 -11.93 -13.13 6.19
N TYR A 37 -11.96 -12.03 5.43
CA TYR A 37 -13.18 -11.28 5.11
C TYR A 37 -14.03 -11.94 4.03
N THR A 38 -13.52 -12.96 3.34
CA THR A 38 -14.22 -13.60 2.24
C THR A 38 -15.45 -14.40 2.69
N VAL A 39 -16.33 -14.69 1.72
CA VAL A 39 -17.37 -15.71 1.83
C VAL A 39 -16.97 -16.85 0.91
N TYR A 40 -16.74 -18.05 1.46
CA TYR A 40 -16.16 -19.15 0.69
C TYR A 40 -17.01 -19.56 -0.52
N GLY A 41 -16.38 -19.57 -1.70
CA GLY A 41 -17.04 -19.80 -2.99
C GLY A 41 -17.44 -18.51 -3.72
N GLU A 42 -17.31 -17.35 -3.07
CA GLU A 42 -17.55 -16.02 -3.64
C GLU A 42 -16.27 -15.18 -3.73
N GLU A 43 -15.10 -15.81 -3.70
CA GLU A 43 -13.82 -15.14 -3.91
C GLU A 43 -13.80 -14.47 -5.28
N VAL A 44 -13.33 -13.22 -5.34
CA VAL A 44 -13.20 -12.51 -6.59
C VAL A 44 -11.83 -12.78 -7.21
N LYS A 45 -11.83 -13.25 -8.45
CA LYS A 45 -10.61 -13.55 -9.22
C LYS A 45 -10.80 -13.09 -10.65
N PHE A 46 -9.81 -12.38 -11.19
CA PHE A 46 -9.81 -11.91 -12.57
C PHE A 46 -9.17 -12.93 -13.53
N GLY A 47 -9.57 -12.88 -14.81
CA GLY A 47 -9.03 -13.71 -15.88
C GLY A 47 -10.09 -14.31 -16.81
N GLY A 48 -9.65 -14.91 -17.92
CA GLY A 48 -10.52 -15.57 -18.89
C GLY A 48 -11.38 -16.67 -18.24
N GLY A 49 -12.70 -16.52 -18.31
CA GLY A 49 -13.65 -17.46 -17.70
C GLY A 49 -13.70 -17.44 -16.17
N LYS A 50 -13.19 -16.38 -15.52
CA LYS A 50 -13.19 -16.23 -14.06
C LYS A 50 -14.38 -15.39 -13.55
N VAL A 51 -14.29 -14.91 -12.32
CA VAL A 51 -15.41 -14.33 -11.55
C VAL A 51 -15.67 -12.87 -11.93
N ILE A 52 -14.62 -12.05 -12.02
CA ILE A 52 -14.74 -10.63 -12.34
C ILE A 52 -15.00 -10.48 -13.85
N ARG A 53 -16.29 -10.52 -14.20
CA ARG A 53 -16.83 -10.34 -15.56
C ARG A 53 -18.19 -9.67 -15.47
N ASP A 54 -18.56 -9.01 -16.56
CA ASP A 54 -19.82 -8.27 -16.70
C ASP A 54 -21.04 -9.06 -16.21
N GLY A 55 -21.79 -8.47 -15.26
CA GLY A 55 -22.97 -9.08 -14.64
C GLY A 55 -22.69 -10.25 -13.68
N MET A 56 -21.43 -10.63 -13.50
CA MET A 56 -20.97 -11.64 -12.54
C MET A 56 -20.35 -10.93 -11.33
N GLY A 57 -19.09 -11.21 -10.98
CA GLY A 57 -18.39 -10.49 -9.91
C GLY A 57 -18.08 -9.02 -10.21
N GLN A 58 -18.29 -8.59 -11.46
CA GLN A 58 -18.32 -7.17 -11.84
C GLN A 58 -19.77 -6.70 -11.94
N SER A 59 -20.15 -5.77 -11.07
CA SER A 59 -21.46 -5.10 -11.07
C SER A 59 -21.60 -4.13 -12.25
N GLN A 60 -22.84 -3.71 -12.51
CA GLN A 60 -23.15 -2.60 -13.44
C GLN A 60 -23.00 -1.22 -12.78
N VAL A 61 -22.75 -1.16 -11.47
CA VAL A 61 -22.59 0.09 -10.73
C VAL A 61 -21.41 0.90 -11.28
N THR A 62 -21.67 2.16 -11.62
CA THR A 62 -20.64 3.07 -12.12
C THR A 62 -19.72 3.53 -11.00
N ARG A 63 -18.55 4.08 -11.36
CA ARG A 63 -17.65 4.75 -10.42
C ARG A 63 -18.35 5.80 -9.56
N ALA A 64 -19.16 6.66 -10.19
CA ALA A 64 -19.95 7.69 -9.52
C ALA A 64 -21.02 7.08 -8.60
N GLY A 65 -21.54 5.91 -8.96
CA GLY A 65 -22.49 5.13 -8.17
C GLY A 65 -21.87 4.36 -6.99
N GLY A 66 -20.55 4.37 -6.83
CA GLY A 66 -19.88 3.78 -5.67
C GLY A 66 -18.78 2.78 -5.99
N ALA A 67 -18.65 2.31 -7.24
CA ALA A 67 -17.57 1.38 -7.61
C ALA A 67 -16.19 2.00 -7.36
N VAL A 68 -15.22 1.16 -7.00
CA VAL A 68 -13.84 1.56 -6.73
C VAL A 68 -13.02 1.71 -8.01
N ASP A 69 -11.94 2.49 -7.97
CA ASP A 69 -11.07 2.71 -9.12
C ASP A 69 -10.15 1.50 -9.37
N LEU A 70 -9.73 0.84 -8.29
CA LEU A 70 -8.85 -0.31 -8.29
C LEU A 70 -9.25 -1.25 -7.14
N VAL A 71 -9.12 -2.55 -7.35
CA VAL A 71 -9.21 -3.55 -6.29
C VAL A 71 -7.96 -4.44 -6.28
N VAL A 72 -7.37 -4.66 -5.10
CA VAL A 72 -6.40 -5.72 -4.87
C VAL A 72 -7.14 -6.93 -4.31
N THR A 73 -7.18 -8.03 -5.06
CA THR A 73 -7.98 -9.21 -4.68
C THR A 73 -7.20 -10.19 -3.82
N ASN A 74 -7.85 -10.78 -2.82
CA ASN A 74 -7.33 -11.90 -2.04
C ASN A 74 -5.93 -11.66 -1.43
N ALA A 75 -5.64 -10.46 -0.91
CA ALA A 75 -4.35 -10.14 -0.34
C ALA A 75 -4.23 -10.67 1.10
N LEU A 76 -3.11 -11.33 1.43
CA LEU A 76 -2.73 -11.54 2.82
C LEU A 76 -2.11 -10.24 3.34
N VAL A 77 -2.84 -9.50 4.16
CA VAL A 77 -2.38 -8.26 4.77
C VAL A 77 -1.57 -8.58 6.01
N ILE A 78 -0.38 -8.01 6.12
CA ILE A 78 0.41 -7.97 7.35
C ILE A 78 0.57 -6.51 7.73
N ASP A 79 -0.01 -6.14 8.86
CA ASP A 79 0.03 -4.79 9.39
C ASP A 79 0.10 -4.82 10.93
N TYR A 80 0.40 -3.68 11.56
CA TYR A 80 0.38 -3.59 13.02
C TYR A 80 -1.03 -3.80 13.61
N LEU A 81 -2.09 -3.61 12.82
CA LEU A 81 -3.47 -3.89 13.20
C LEU A 81 -3.82 -5.39 13.20
N GLY A 82 -2.99 -6.24 12.58
CA GLY A 82 -3.19 -7.69 12.53
C GLY A 82 -2.72 -8.34 11.23
N ILE A 83 -2.90 -9.66 11.16
CA ILE A 83 -2.55 -10.49 10.00
C ILE A 83 -3.83 -11.14 9.48
N TYR A 84 -4.37 -10.63 8.36
CA TYR A 84 -5.67 -11.04 7.87
C TYR A 84 -5.75 -11.08 6.35
N LYS A 85 -6.77 -11.75 5.84
CA LYS A 85 -7.02 -11.93 4.41
C LYS A 85 -8.20 -11.07 3.97
N ALA A 86 -8.00 -10.22 2.97
CA ALA A 86 -9.02 -9.31 2.48
C ALA A 86 -8.82 -8.90 1.02
N ASP A 87 -9.87 -8.36 0.43
CA ASP A 87 -9.78 -7.49 -0.75
C ASP A 87 -9.59 -6.03 -0.30
N ILE A 88 -8.83 -5.26 -1.08
CA ILE A 88 -8.55 -3.84 -0.80
C ILE A 88 -9.09 -2.99 -1.94
N GLY A 89 -10.08 -2.15 -1.64
CA GLY A 89 -10.65 -1.20 -2.59
C GLY A 89 -9.92 0.15 -2.52
N VAL A 90 -9.50 0.68 -3.66
CA VAL A 90 -8.85 1.99 -3.80
C VAL A 90 -9.75 2.92 -4.61
N LYS A 91 -9.95 4.14 -4.11
CA LYS A 91 -10.72 5.19 -4.78
C LYS A 91 -10.08 6.55 -4.55
N ASP A 92 -9.96 7.35 -5.61
CA ASP A 92 -9.33 8.67 -5.58
C ASP A 92 -7.90 8.64 -4.98
N GLY A 93 -7.14 7.58 -5.29
CA GLY A 93 -5.77 7.38 -4.79
C GLY A 93 -5.67 7.00 -3.30
N LYS A 94 -6.77 6.68 -2.64
CA LYS A 94 -6.82 6.32 -1.22
C LYS A 94 -7.42 4.93 -1.01
N ILE A 95 -7.00 4.27 0.07
CA ILE A 95 -7.69 3.06 0.54
C ILE A 95 -9.11 3.48 0.94
N HIS A 96 -10.10 2.99 0.19
CA HIS A 96 -11.51 3.30 0.37
C HIS A 96 -12.17 2.34 1.37
N ALA A 97 -11.88 1.05 1.23
CA ALA A 97 -12.40 0.01 2.11
C ALA A 97 -11.50 -1.23 2.07
N ILE A 98 -11.55 -1.99 3.16
CA ILE A 98 -10.91 -3.29 3.35
C ILE A 98 -12.04 -4.27 3.69
N GLY A 99 -12.09 -5.40 3.01
CA GLY A 99 -13.14 -6.39 3.27
C GLY A 99 -13.36 -7.35 2.11
N LYS A 100 -14.61 -7.46 1.66
CA LYS A 100 -15.03 -8.36 0.59
C LYS A 100 -15.46 -7.56 -0.62
N ALA A 101 -14.75 -7.74 -1.72
CA ALA A 101 -15.11 -7.15 -2.99
C ALA A 101 -16.05 -8.03 -3.83
N GLY A 102 -16.65 -7.42 -4.84
CA GLY A 102 -17.44 -8.12 -5.85
C GLY A 102 -18.66 -7.34 -6.31
N ASN A 103 -19.69 -8.09 -6.68
CA ASN A 103 -20.96 -7.56 -7.13
C ASN A 103 -22.05 -7.82 -6.07
N PRO A 104 -22.60 -6.78 -5.42
CA PRO A 104 -23.64 -6.96 -4.41
C PRO A 104 -24.95 -7.53 -4.97
N ASP A 105 -25.16 -7.52 -6.29
CA ASP A 105 -26.37 -8.08 -6.91
C ASP A 105 -26.43 -9.62 -6.79
N ILE A 106 -25.28 -10.28 -6.67
CA ILE A 106 -25.17 -11.75 -6.72
C ILE A 106 -24.26 -12.36 -5.65
N GLN A 107 -23.52 -11.55 -4.89
CA GLN A 107 -22.60 -11.98 -3.85
C GLN A 107 -22.97 -11.35 -2.51
N SER A 108 -22.91 -12.15 -1.45
CA SER A 108 -23.26 -11.72 -0.09
C SER A 108 -22.10 -10.94 0.56
N GLY A 109 -22.42 -9.98 1.43
CA GLY A 109 -21.40 -9.30 2.26
C GLY A 109 -20.43 -8.39 1.52
N VAL A 110 -20.71 -8.04 0.25
CA VAL A 110 -19.88 -7.11 -0.53
C VAL A 110 -19.93 -5.71 0.08
N ASN A 111 -18.77 -5.21 0.51
CA ASN A 111 -18.59 -3.82 0.93
C ASN A 111 -17.66 -3.02 -0.01
N ILE A 112 -17.05 -3.69 -1.01
CA ILE A 112 -16.22 -3.07 -2.05
C ILE A 112 -16.80 -3.43 -3.42
N ILE A 113 -17.48 -2.48 -4.07
CA ILE A 113 -18.14 -2.74 -5.35
C ILE A 113 -17.12 -2.70 -6.49
N ILE A 114 -17.03 -3.79 -7.24
CA ILE A 114 -16.28 -3.87 -8.51
C ILE A 114 -17.26 -3.50 -9.63
N GLY A 115 -16.96 -2.42 -10.37
CA GLY A 115 -17.77 -1.94 -11.48
C GLY A 115 -16.99 -1.91 -12.80
N PRO A 116 -17.60 -1.39 -13.89
CA PRO A 116 -16.95 -1.38 -15.20
C PRO A 116 -15.69 -0.50 -15.31
N ALA A 117 -15.46 0.38 -14.34
CA ALA A 117 -14.30 1.28 -14.27
C ALA A 117 -13.23 0.81 -13.26
N THR A 118 -13.39 -0.38 -12.68
CA THR A 118 -12.49 -0.91 -11.65
C THR A 118 -11.36 -1.70 -12.28
N GLU A 119 -10.12 -1.28 -12.07
CA GLU A 119 -8.92 -2.08 -12.38
C GLU A 119 -8.70 -3.17 -11.32
N VAL A 120 -7.97 -4.24 -11.66
CA VAL A 120 -7.69 -5.37 -10.77
C VAL A 120 -6.19 -5.65 -10.65
N ILE A 121 -5.70 -5.71 -9.40
CA ILE A 121 -4.40 -6.30 -9.06
C ILE A 121 -4.65 -7.62 -8.33
N ALA A 122 -4.05 -8.71 -8.82
CA ALA A 122 -4.16 -10.03 -8.21
C ALA A 122 -3.23 -10.14 -6.99
N GLY A 123 -3.79 -10.10 -5.77
CA GLY A 123 -3.08 -10.27 -4.51
C GLY A 123 -3.03 -11.71 -4.00
N GLU A 124 -3.74 -12.65 -4.63
CA GLU A 124 -3.70 -14.06 -4.24
C GLU A 124 -2.26 -14.63 -4.20
N GLY A 125 -1.91 -15.23 -3.07
CA GLY A 125 -0.56 -15.77 -2.84
C GLY A 125 0.52 -14.69 -2.75
N LYS A 126 0.16 -13.44 -2.47
CA LYS A 126 1.07 -12.34 -2.12
C LYS A 126 0.76 -11.84 -0.72
N ILE A 127 1.79 -11.29 -0.08
CA ILE A 127 1.65 -10.50 1.14
C ILE A 127 1.57 -9.04 0.74
N LEU A 128 0.63 -8.31 1.33
CA LEU A 128 0.47 -6.87 1.18
C LEU A 128 0.77 -6.19 2.52
N THR A 129 1.61 -5.16 2.49
CA THR A 129 1.94 -4.33 3.65
C THR A 129 1.69 -2.87 3.30
N ALA A 130 1.67 -2.00 4.31
CA ALA A 130 1.91 -0.58 4.05
C ALA A 130 3.30 -0.39 3.43
N GLY A 131 3.47 0.70 2.68
CA GLY A 131 4.80 1.13 2.25
C GLY A 131 5.62 1.60 3.45
N GLY A 132 6.90 1.26 3.48
CA GLY A 132 7.78 1.64 4.58
C GLY A 132 7.99 3.17 4.63
N MET A 133 8.17 3.67 5.86
CA MET A 133 8.48 5.07 6.13
C MET A 133 9.82 5.15 6.83
N ASP A 134 10.80 5.77 6.17
CA ASP A 134 12.11 6.04 6.75
C ASP A 134 12.17 7.49 7.23
N ALA A 135 12.46 7.68 8.52
CA ALA A 135 12.50 8.97 9.18
C ALA A 135 13.92 9.52 9.41
N HIS A 136 14.95 8.86 8.86
CA HIS A 136 16.35 9.28 9.03
C HIS A 136 17.10 9.32 7.70
N ILE A 137 16.59 10.10 6.76
CA ILE A 137 17.19 10.21 5.43
C ILE A 137 18.18 11.38 5.33
N HIS A 138 19.39 11.09 4.86
CA HIS A 138 20.30 12.11 4.37
C HIS A 138 20.08 12.26 2.86
N PHE A 139 19.58 13.40 2.38
CA PHE A 139 19.36 13.61 0.93
C PHE A 139 20.65 13.95 0.19
N ILE A 140 21.52 12.94 0.04
CA ILE A 140 22.87 13.06 -0.52
C ILE A 140 22.84 13.02 -2.04
N CYS A 141 22.04 12.11 -2.62
CA CYS A 141 21.90 11.96 -4.06
C CYS A 141 20.49 11.48 -4.43
N PRO A 142 20.00 11.72 -5.66
CA PRO A 142 18.65 11.30 -6.05
C PRO A 142 18.50 9.78 -6.23
N GLN A 143 19.59 9.05 -6.52
CA GLN A 143 19.55 7.60 -6.76
C GLN A 143 18.98 6.82 -5.57
N GLN A 144 19.24 7.30 -4.35
CA GLN A 144 18.74 6.66 -3.13
C GLN A 144 17.21 6.58 -3.06
N ILE A 145 16.48 7.43 -3.80
CA ILE A 145 15.01 7.40 -3.84
C ILE A 145 14.53 6.17 -4.61
N GLU A 146 15.23 5.80 -5.68
CA GLU A 146 14.93 4.60 -6.45
C GLU A 146 15.27 3.33 -5.65
N ASP A 147 16.42 3.31 -4.98
CA ASP A 147 16.79 2.21 -4.08
C ASP A 147 15.77 2.06 -2.93
N ALA A 148 15.33 3.18 -2.35
CA ALA A 148 14.29 3.20 -1.33
C ALA A 148 12.99 2.58 -1.85
N LEU A 149 12.53 3.00 -3.03
CA LEU A 149 11.32 2.47 -3.66
C LEU A 149 11.42 0.95 -3.90
N HIS A 150 12.55 0.47 -4.44
CA HIS A 150 12.76 -0.96 -4.69
C HIS A 150 12.82 -1.81 -3.41
N SER A 151 13.18 -1.21 -2.28
CA SER A 151 13.14 -1.86 -0.97
C SER A 151 11.76 -1.83 -0.30
N GLY A 152 10.77 -1.18 -0.92
CA GLY A 152 9.40 -1.06 -0.42
C GLY A 152 9.13 0.17 0.44
N LEU A 153 10.04 1.16 0.47
CA LEU A 153 9.75 2.46 1.06
C LEU A 153 8.88 3.30 0.13
N THR A 154 7.94 4.05 0.71
CA THR A 154 7.10 5.00 -0.03
C THR A 154 7.08 6.39 0.61
N THR A 155 7.77 6.55 1.74
CA THR A 155 7.92 7.83 2.45
C THR A 155 9.32 7.99 3.00
N MET A 156 9.91 9.16 2.77
CA MET A 156 11.26 9.50 3.21
C MET A 156 11.24 10.87 3.91
N LEU A 157 11.56 10.88 5.20
CA LEU A 157 11.73 12.08 6.01
C LEU A 157 13.19 12.21 6.42
N GLY A 158 13.74 13.41 6.25
CA GLY A 158 15.13 13.68 6.57
C GLY A 158 15.56 15.04 6.09
N GLY A 159 16.81 15.25 5.72
CA GLY A 159 17.26 16.54 5.21
C GLY A 159 18.54 16.45 4.41
N GLY A 160 18.77 17.44 3.55
CA GLY A 160 19.95 17.48 2.71
C GLY A 160 19.84 18.45 1.53
N THR A 161 20.97 18.68 0.88
CA THR A 161 21.10 19.59 -0.28
C THR A 161 21.99 18.99 -1.36
N GLY A 162 22.05 17.64 -1.42
CA GLY A 162 23.03 16.91 -2.21
C GLY A 162 24.31 16.59 -1.42
N PRO A 163 25.44 16.31 -2.10
CA PRO A 163 26.66 15.80 -1.47
C PRO A 163 27.51 16.88 -0.78
N ALA A 164 26.85 17.81 -0.08
CA ALA A 164 27.51 18.82 0.74
C ALA A 164 27.90 18.24 2.10
N HIS A 165 29.03 18.68 2.66
CA HIS A 165 29.53 18.21 3.97
C HIS A 165 28.48 18.27 5.10
N GLY A 166 27.62 19.30 5.09
CA GLY A 166 26.52 19.39 6.05
C GLY A 166 25.51 18.24 5.91
N THR A 167 25.15 17.87 4.69
CA THR A 167 24.23 16.77 4.39
C THR A 167 24.86 15.41 4.65
N LEU A 168 26.15 15.24 4.36
CA LEU A 168 26.88 14.01 4.68
C LEU A 168 26.92 13.73 6.20
N ALA A 169 26.79 14.76 7.03
CA ALA A 169 26.85 14.64 8.48
C ALA A 169 25.48 14.73 9.18
N THR A 170 24.51 15.44 8.60
CA THR A 170 23.25 15.80 9.27
C THR A 170 22.06 15.71 8.32
N THR A 171 20.91 15.25 8.82
CA THR A 171 19.62 15.26 8.12
C THR A 171 19.00 16.65 8.10
N CYS A 172 19.75 17.65 7.62
CA CYS A 172 19.31 19.04 7.61
C CYS A 172 19.31 19.62 6.20
N THR A 173 18.19 20.24 5.83
CA THR A 173 18.05 21.15 4.70
C THR A 173 18.02 22.59 5.25
N PRO A 174 19.17 23.27 5.41
CA PRO A 174 19.26 24.48 6.22
C PRO A 174 18.71 25.72 5.51
N GLY A 175 17.74 26.39 6.13
CA GLY A 175 17.24 27.70 5.69
C GLY A 175 16.16 27.63 4.60
N PRO A 176 15.33 28.68 4.46
CA PRO A 176 14.15 28.66 3.57
C PRO A 176 14.49 28.42 2.10
N TRP A 177 15.61 28.98 1.62
CA TRP A 177 16.02 28.85 0.22
C TRP A 177 16.34 27.42 -0.17
N ASN A 178 17.13 26.71 0.65
CA ASN A 178 17.47 25.30 0.39
C ASN A 178 16.24 24.41 0.48
N ILE A 179 15.35 24.65 1.45
CA ILE A 179 14.08 23.93 1.57
C ILE A 179 13.24 24.12 0.30
N GLY A 180 13.09 25.36 -0.17
CA GLY A 180 12.38 25.65 -1.41
C GLY A 180 12.98 24.96 -2.64
N LYS A 181 14.32 24.85 -2.73
CA LYS A 181 14.99 24.12 -3.82
C LYS A 181 14.80 22.62 -3.75
N MET A 182 14.84 22.04 -2.56
CA MET A 182 14.56 20.61 -2.39
C MET A 182 13.11 20.27 -2.68
N LEU A 183 12.16 21.13 -2.29
CA LEU A 183 10.74 20.97 -2.65
C LEU A 183 10.52 21.04 -4.18
N GLN A 184 11.19 21.95 -4.88
CA GLN A 184 11.15 21.99 -6.35
C GLN A 184 11.73 20.72 -6.97
N SER A 185 12.83 20.18 -6.41
CA SER A 185 13.42 18.93 -6.88
C SER A 185 12.55 17.71 -6.61
N ALA A 186 11.74 17.73 -5.56
CA ALA A 186 10.90 16.60 -5.13
C ALA A 186 9.81 16.24 -6.14
N ASP A 187 9.35 17.22 -6.95
CA ASP A 187 8.27 17.06 -7.94
C ASP A 187 8.60 16.03 -9.04
N ALA A 188 9.88 15.69 -9.20
CA ALA A 188 10.33 14.69 -10.16
C ALA A 188 10.13 13.23 -9.71
N PHE A 189 9.74 12.99 -8.46
CA PHE A 189 9.74 11.64 -7.87
C PHE A 189 8.36 11.19 -7.39
N PRO A 190 7.93 9.96 -7.71
CA PRO A 190 6.70 9.36 -7.17
C PRO A 190 6.94 8.82 -5.74
N MET A 191 7.31 9.71 -4.81
CA MET A 191 7.68 9.40 -3.43
C MET A 191 7.14 10.48 -2.50
N ASN A 192 6.66 10.11 -1.31
CA ASN A 192 6.36 11.12 -0.28
C ASN A 192 7.68 11.60 0.34
N LEU A 193 8.03 12.87 0.14
CA LEU A 193 9.28 13.44 0.62
C LEU A 193 9.02 14.54 1.66
N SER A 194 9.78 14.52 2.76
CA SER A 194 9.74 15.53 3.81
C SER A 194 11.15 16.00 4.16
N PHE A 195 11.32 17.32 4.34
CA PHE A 195 12.61 17.97 4.56
C PHE A 195 12.65 18.67 5.93
N ALA A 196 13.58 18.25 6.78
CA ALA A 196 13.86 18.78 8.09
C ALA A 196 14.85 19.94 8.00
N GLY A 197 14.51 21.05 8.66
CA GLY A 197 15.42 22.18 8.81
C GLY A 197 16.57 21.88 9.78
N LYS A 198 17.49 22.83 9.92
CA LYS A 198 18.54 22.79 10.94
C LYS A 198 17.98 23.29 12.27
N GLY A 199 17.89 22.39 13.25
CA GLY A 199 17.39 22.68 14.60
C GLY A 199 18.41 23.32 15.55
N ASN A 200 19.61 23.64 15.09
CA ASN A 200 20.70 24.15 15.93
C ASN A 200 20.80 25.68 15.85
N ALA A 201 20.13 26.39 16.77
CA ALA A 201 20.27 27.82 16.98
C ALA A 201 19.89 28.19 18.42
N SER A 202 20.58 29.18 19.01
CA SER A 202 20.26 29.68 20.36
C SER A 202 19.06 30.63 20.38
N LEU A 203 18.69 31.20 19.23
CA LEU A 203 17.55 32.11 19.09
C LEU A 203 16.51 31.49 18.12
N PRO A 204 15.20 31.71 18.36
CA PRO A 204 14.15 30.99 17.63
C PRO A 204 13.95 31.48 16.19
N GLU A 205 14.44 32.66 15.83
CA GLU A 205 14.07 33.33 14.57
C GLU A 205 14.56 32.56 13.34
N ALA A 206 15.79 32.04 13.37
CA ALA A 206 16.33 31.18 12.32
C ALA A 206 15.62 29.81 12.24
N LEU A 207 15.01 29.34 13.32
CA LEU A 207 14.24 28.09 13.32
C LEU A 207 12.84 28.33 12.73
N ARG A 208 12.20 29.44 13.12
CA ARG A 208 10.85 29.81 12.67
C ARG A 208 10.79 30.06 11.17
N GLU A 209 11.79 30.69 10.57
CA GLU A 209 11.79 30.94 9.12
C GLU A 209 11.85 29.64 8.30
N GLN A 210 12.43 28.56 8.83
CA GLN A 210 12.53 27.28 8.12
C GLN A 210 11.21 26.49 8.09
N VAL A 211 10.28 26.77 9.01
CA VAL A 211 9.00 26.05 9.16
C VAL A 211 7.85 26.75 8.43
N ARG A 212 8.02 28.01 8.06
CA ARG A 212 7.02 28.82 7.34
C ARG A 212 6.98 28.47 5.85
#